data_AF-A0A0M8SWH6-F1
#
_entry.id   AF-A0A0M8SWH6-F1
#
_cell.length_a   1.000
_cell.length_b   1.000
_cell.length_c   1.000
_cell.angle_alpha   90.00
_cell.angle_beta   90.00
_cell.angle_gamma   90.00
#
_symmetry.space_group_name_H-M   'P 1'
#
loop_
_entity.id
_entity.type
_entity.pdbx_description
1 polymer ?
#
loop_
_entity_poly.entity_id
_entity_poly.type
_entity_poly.pdbx_seq_one_letter_code
_entity_poly.pdbx_strand_id
1 'polypeptide(L)'
;MTVSHDLDGRPATITFSPTRPGPSDDPVLGLFAEVRTHYRIPLVFYVYFTRADGAAWQLHSVRSKQSGYLASVQVMREPVADHAGRVLADHLDELRPVVTAARELLAARVLTDAHQARTDMARARRREERALAVISDLGLNESRATEVRNQLVARARTHPYGL
;
A
#
# COMPACT_ATOMS: atom_id res chain seq x y z
N MET A 1 8.08 -20.13 1.77
CA MET A 1 8.67 -21.07 2.76
C MET A 1 7.57 -21.51 3.70
N THR A 2 7.51 -22.79 4.05
CA THR A 2 6.48 -23.33 4.94
C THR A 2 7.12 -23.94 6.18
N VAL A 3 6.61 -23.57 7.36
CA VAL A 3 7.07 -24.04 8.66
C VAL A 3 5.88 -24.65 9.40
N SER A 4 6.05 -25.85 9.95
CA SER A 4 5.08 -26.46 10.86
C SER A 4 5.47 -26.13 12.29
N HIS A 5 4.52 -25.68 13.09
CA HIS A 5 4.77 -25.22 14.46
C HIS A 5 3.59 -25.53 15.38
N ASP A 6 3.83 -25.49 16.69
CA ASP A 6 2.76 -25.54 17.68
C ASP A 6 2.26 -24.13 18.03
N LEU A 7 0.94 -23.94 18.01
CA LEU A 7 0.21 -22.73 18.38
C LEU A 7 -0.85 -23.09 19.43
N ASP A 8 -0.61 -22.72 20.69
CA ASP A 8 -1.44 -23.05 21.85
C ASP A 8 -1.73 -24.56 22.03
N GLY A 9 -0.69 -25.39 21.94
CA GLY A 9 -0.75 -26.83 22.08
C GLY A 9 -1.34 -27.54 20.86
N ARG A 10 -1.32 -26.90 19.68
CA ARG A 10 -1.95 -27.42 18.46
C ARG A 10 -1.07 -27.21 17.23
N PRO A 11 -1.06 -28.17 16.28
CA PRO A 11 -0.30 -28.01 15.07
C PRO A 11 -0.89 -26.90 14.19
N ALA A 12 -0.04 -25.97 13.80
CA ALA A 12 -0.29 -24.93 12.82
C ALA A 12 0.77 -25.01 11.72
N THR A 13 0.37 -24.59 10.53
CA THR A 13 1.29 -24.44 9.39
C THR A 13 1.33 -22.98 8.99
N ILE A 14 2.53 -22.42 8.92
CA ILE A 14 2.78 -21.04 8.52
C ILE A 14 3.50 -21.05 7.18
N THR A 15 2.94 -20.38 6.17
CA THR A 15 3.58 -20.22 4.88
C THR A 15 3.88 -18.75 4.60
N PHE A 16 5.17 -18.41 4.52
CA PHE A 16 5.65 -17.09 4.18
C PHE A 16 5.85 -16.93 2.67
N SER A 17 5.36 -15.80 2.14
CA SER A 17 5.51 -15.38 0.75
C SER A 17 5.79 -13.88 0.68
N PRO A 18 6.49 -13.39 -0.35
CA PRO A 18 6.64 -11.96 -0.57
C PRO A 18 5.27 -11.37 -0.94
N THR A 19 5.00 -10.14 -0.51
CA THR A 19 3.75 -9.47 -0.86
C THR A 19 3.97 -7.99 -1.12
N ARG A 20 3.00 -7.39 -1.80
CA ARG A 20 2.93 -5.94 -1.92
C ARG A 20 2.23 -5.42 -0.65
N PRO A 21 2.88 -4.54 0.14
CA PRO A 21 2.16 -3.79 1.15
C PRO A 21 0.99 -3.05 0.47
N GLY A 22 -0.05 -2.73 1.24
CA GLY A 22 -1.19 -1.96 0.75
C GLY A 22 -0.79 -0.60 0.14
N PRO A 23 -1.76 0.20 -0.33
CA PRO A 23 -1.49 1.54 -0.84
C PRO A 23 -0.90 2.40 0.29
N SER A 24 0.41 2.46 0.30
CA SER A 24 1.25 3.27 1.17
C SER A 24 2.11 4.11 0.25
N ASP A 25 2.22 5.39 0.56
CA ASP A 25 3.10 6.33 -0.12
C ASP A 25 4.57 5.95 0.07
N ASP A 26 4.90 5.32 1.21
CA ASP A 26 6.26 4.87 1.50
C ASP A 26 6.60 3.50 0.89
N PRO A 27 7.79 3.36 0.27
CA PRO A 27 8.28 2.09 -0.25
C PRO A 27 8.77 1.19 0.89
N VAL A 28 7.90 0.32 1.39
CA VAL A 28 8.23 -0.66 2.43
C VAL A 28 8.28 -2.09 1.89
N LEU A 29 9.13 -2.94 2.47
CA LEU A 29 9.12 -4.36 2.18
C LEU A 29 7.88 -5.01 2.78
N GLY A 30 7.26 -5.93 2.04
CA GLY A 30 6.08 -6.66 2.47
C GLY A 30 6.31 -8.16 2.53
N LEU A 31 5.97 -8.77 3.65
CA LEU A 31 5.82 -10.22 3.78
C LEU A 31 4.40 -10.58 4.17
N PHE A 32 3.95 -11.70 3.63
CA PHE A 32 2.66 -12.30 3.91
C PHE A 32 2.90 -13.67 4.54
N ALA A 33 2.21 -13.96 5.64
CA ALA A 33 2.16 -15.27 6.25
C ALA A 33 0.72 -15.80 6.23
N GLU A 34 0.50 -16.93 5.54
CA GLU A 34 -0.72 -17.72 5.70
C GLU A 34 -0.55 -18.66 6.89
N VAL A 35 -1.36 -18.49 7.93
CA VAL A 35 -1.37 -19.34 9.12
C VAL A 35 -2.62 -20.21 9.10
N ARG A 36 -2.43 -21.52 8.98
CA ARG A 36 -3.51 -22.52 9.00
C ARG A 36 -3.48 -23.25 10.32
N THR A 37 -4.55 -23.14 11.10
CA THR A 37 -4.66 -23.80 12.39
C THR A 37 -5.49 -25.08 12.26
N HIS A 38 -5.05 -26.16 12.92
CA HIS A 38 -5.80 -27.41 12.96
C HIS A 38 -6.74 -27.43 14.19
N TYR A 39 -7.86 -26.71 14.07
CA TYR A 39 -9.01 -26.85 14.99
C TYR A 39 -10.04 -27.84 14.43
N ARG A 40 -11.07 -28.15 15.22
CA ARG A 40 -12.27 -28.86 14.73
C ARG A 40 -12.85 -28.21 13.47
N ILE A 41 -12.71 -26.88 13.35
CA ILE A 41 -12.95 -26.13 12.13
C ILE A 41 -11.64 -25.42 11.76
N PRO A 42 -10.96 -25.75 10.66
CA PRO A 42 -9.68 -25.15 10.32
C PRO A 42 -9.85 -23.65 10.07
N LEU A 43 -9.11 -22.82 10.81
CA LEU A 43 -9.07 -21.37 10.60
C LEU A 43 -7.85 -21.03 9.74
N VAL A 44 -8.03 -20.02 8.88
CA VAL A 44 -6.94 -19.51 8.04
C VAL A 44 -6.81 -18.03 8.30
N PHE A 45 -5.62 -17.61 8.70
CA PHE A 45 -5.27 -16.23 8.94
C PHE A 45 -4.23 -15.77 7.93
N TYR A 46 -4.30 -14.50 7.61
CA TYR A 46 -3.40 -13.78 6.73
C TYR A 46 -2.74 -12.68 7.55
N VAL A 47 -1.47 -12.86 7.85
CA VAL A 47 -0.67 -11.92 8.64
C VAL A 47 0.26 -11.18 7.71
N TYR A 48 0.19 -9.84 7.74
CA TYR A 48 0.99 -8.97 6.90
C TYR A 48 2.03 -8.28 7.76
N PHE A 49 3.29 -8.44 7.36
CA PHE A 49 4.42 -7.76 7.97
C PHE A 49 5.01 -6.76 6.99
N THR A 50 5.36 -5.58 7.51
CA THR A 50 6.08 -4.56 6.75
C THR A 50 7.40 -4.25 7.40
N ARG A 51 8.33 -3.75 6.59
CA ARG A 51 9.63 -3.29 7.07
C ARG A 51 10.10 -2.11 6.22
N ALA A 52 10.31 -0.97 6.89
CA ALA A 52 11.05 0.16 6.33
C ALA A 52 12.56 -0.17 6.28
N ASP A 53 13.32 0.59 5.50
CA ASP A 53 14.76 0.35 5.38
C ASP A 53 15.47 0.42 6.75
N GLY A 54 16.38 -0.52 7.00
CA GLY A 54 17.07 -0.68 8.28
C GLY A 54 16.20 -1.02 9.51
N ALA A 55 14.87 -1.01 9.40
CA ALA A 55 13.96 -1.22 10.53
C ALA A 55 13.71 -2.71 10.83
N ALA A 56 13.19 -2.98 12.03
CA ALA A 56 12.63 -4.29 12.37
C ALA A 56 11.33 -4.55 11.59
N TRP A 57 10.99 -5.84 11.42
CA TRP A 57 9.69 -6.23 10.88
C TRP A 57 8.58 -5.83 11.86
N GLN A 58 7.53 -5.21 11.33
CA GLN A 58 6.37 -4.78 12.10
C GLN A 58 5.11 -5.46 11.58
N LEU A 59 4.21 -5.82 12.49
CA LEU A 59 2.89 -6.29 12.15
C LEU A 59 2.08 -5.14 11.56
N HIS A 60 1.63 -5.28 10.32
CA HIS A 60 0.79 -4.29 9.65
C HIS A 60 -0.70 -4.62 9.81
N SER A 61 -1.08 -5.87 9.55
CA SER A 61 -2.47 -6.31 9.76
C SER A 61 -2.59 -7.81 9.87
N VAL A 62 -3.66 -8.26 10.53
CA VAL A 62 -4.10 -9.66 10.55
C VAL A 62 -5.51 -9.72 9.99
N ARG A 63 -5.76 -10.63 9.06
CA ARG A 63 -7.11 -10.92 8.53
C ARG A 63 -7.39 -12.40 8.64
N SER A 64 -8.65 -12.78 8.64
CA SER A 64 -9.08 -14.17 8.57
C SER A 64 -9.76 -14.43 7.24
N LYS A 65 -9.64 -15.66 6.73
CA LYS A 65 -10.45 -16.13 5.59
C LYS A 65 -11.91 -16.28 6.00
N GLN A 66 -12.16 -16.72 7.23
CA GLN A 66 -13.50 -16.83 7.81
C GLN A 66 -14.00 -15.45 8.28
N SER A 67 -15.30 -15.38 8.59
CA SER A 67 -15.93 -14.18 9.15
C SER A 67 -15.23 -13.75 10.45
N GLY A 68 -14.87 -12.46 10.53
CA GLY A 68 -14.26 -11.86 11.71
C GLY A 68 -15.17 -11.81 12.95
N TYR A 69 -16.46 -12.10 12.79
CA TYR A 69 -17.42 -12.18 13.89
C TYR A 69 -17.46 -13.55 14.57
N LEU A 70 -16.76 -14.56 14.03
CA LEU A 70 -16.67 -15.85 14.71
C LEU A 70 -15.84 -15.70 16.00
N ALA A 71 -16.38 -16.13 17.13
CA ALA A 71 -15.70 -16.05 18.42
C ALA A 71 -14.29 -16.71 18.38
N SER A 72 -14.16 -17.86 17.70
CA SER A 72 -12.86 -18.51 17.52
C SER A 72 -11.87 -17.67 16.71
N VAL A 73 -12.33 -16.88 15.74
CA VAL A 73 -11.46 -15.96 14.99
C VAL A 73 -11.00 -14.81 15.89
N GLN A 74 -11.90 -14.25 16.69
CA GLN A 74 -11.58 -13.14 17.59
C GLN A 74 -10.56 -13.55 18.65
N VAL A 75 -10.75 -14.71 19.27
CA VAL A 75 -9.84 -15.26 20.29
C VAL A 75 -8.47 -15.57 19.69
N MET A 76 -8.42 -16.13 18.48
CA MET A 76 -7.16 -16.60 17.91
C MET A 76 -6.36 -15.53 17.16
N ARG A 77 -6.94 -14.34 16.90
CA ARG A 77 -6.32 -13.34 16.03
C ARG A 77 -4.98 -12.85 16.57
N GLU A 78 -4.93 -12.50 17.84
CA GLU A 78 -3.72 -11.98 18.51
C GLU A 78 -2.66 -13.08 18.72
N PRO A 79 -3.00 -14.28 19.28
CA PRO A 79 -2.06 -15.39 19.36
C PRO A 79 -1.43 -15.75 18.02
N VAL A 80 -2.22 -15.74 16.94
CA VAL A 80 -1.71 -16.01 15.58
C VAL A 80 -0.75 -14.92 15.10
N ALA A 81 -1.04 -13.65 15.40
CA ALA A 81 -0.18 -12.53 15.04
C ALA A 81 1.19 -12.64 15.73
N ASP A 82 1.17 -12.84 17.04
CA ASP A 82 2.38 -12.94 17.87
C ASP A 82 3.20 -14.18 17.50
N HIS A 83 2.52 -15.29 17.25
CA HIS A 83 3.18 -16.51 16.85
C HIS A 83 3.84 -16.39 15.47
N ALA A 84 3.14 -15.83 14.48
CA ALA A 84 3.72 -15.57 13.16
C ALA A 84 4.90 -14.58 13.25
N GLY A 85 4.83 -13.58 14.13
CA GLY A 85 5.92 -12.63 14.38
C GLY A 85 7.16 -13.29 14.97
N ARG A 86 7.00 -14.20 15.93
CA ARG A 86 8.09 -15.00 16.48
C ARG A 86 8.73 -15.91 15.43
N VAL A 87 7.93 -16.68 14.70
CA VAL A 87 8.45 -17.56 13.63
C VAL A 87 9.17 -16.74 12.55
N LEU A 88 8.67 -15.56 12.21
CA LEU A 88 9.37 -14.65 11.30
C LEU A 88 10.75 -14.27 11.85
N ALA A 89 10.85 -13.89 13.12
CA ALA A 89 12.10 -13.49 13.77
C ALA A 89 13.09 -14.65 13.89
N ASP A 90 12.62 -15.82 14.32
CA ASP A 90 13.45 -17.00 14.60
C ASP A 90 14.00 -17.63 13.30
N HIS A 91 13.26 -17.51 12.20
CA HIS A 91 13.62 -18.09 10.90
C HIS A 91 14.04 -17.06 9.85
N LEU A 92 14.49 -15.86 10.25
CA LEU A 92 14.88 -14.80 9.30
C LEU A 92 15.92 -15.25 8.27
N ASP A 93 16.91 -16.04 8.70
CA ASP A 93 17.97 -16.53 7.84
C ASP A 93 17.47 -17.51 6.78
N GLU A 94 16.56 -18.40 7.15
CA GLU A 94 15.91 -19.36 6.24
C GLU A 94 14.95 -18.64 5.28
N LEU A 95 14.33 -17.55 5.74
CA LEU A 95 13.45 -16.69 4.94
C LEU A 95 14.20 -15.77 3.97
N ARG A 96 15.53 -15.80 3.92
CA ARG A 96 16.35 -14.96 3.02
C ARG A 96 15.91 -15.00 1.55
N PRO A 97 15.55 -16.14 0.94
CA PRO A 97 15.02 -16.14 -0.43
C PRO A 97 13.69 -15.39 -0.56
N VAL A 98 12.81 -15.52 0.43
CA VAL A 98 11.51 -14.84 0.46
C VAL A 98 11.68 -13.33 0.66
N VAL A 99 12.60 -12.91 1.52
CA VAL A 99 12.98 -11.50 1.72
C VAL A 99 13.61 -10.92 0.45
N THR A 100 14.43 -11.70 -0.26
CA THR A 100 15.04 -11.26 -1.53
C THR A 100 13.98 -11.03 -2.59
N ALA A 101 13.04 -11.97 -2.76
CA ALA A 101 11.90 -11.79 -3.67
C ALA A 101 11.04 -10.57 -3.29
N ALA A 102 10.83 -10.30 -1.99
CA ALA A 102 10.12 -9.11 -1.55
C ALA A 102 10.85 -7.80 -1.93
N ARG A 103 12.19 -7.79 -1.90
CA ARG A 103 13.01 -6.65 -2.35
C ARG A 103 12.88 -6.44 -3.86
N GLU A 104 12.93 -7.52 -4.65
CA GLU A 104 12.76 -7.44 -6.10
C GLU A 104 11.36 -6.92 -6.47
N LEU A 105 10.32 -7.40 -5.79
CA LEU A 105 8.96 -6.88 -5.97
C LEU A 105 8.85 -5.39 -5.61
N LEU A 106 9.49 -4.96 -4.52
CA LEU A 106 9.52 -3.55 -4.14
C LEU A 106 10.26 -2.72 -5.19
N ALA A 107 11.43 -3.16 -5.65
CA ALA A 107 12.21 -2.46 -6.68
C ALA A 107 11.40 -2.31 -7.98
N ALA A 108 10.74 -3.39 -8.44
CA ALA A 108 9.88 -3.35 -9.61
C ALA A 108 8.71 -2.36 -9.46
N ARG A 109 8.08 -2.31 -8.28
CA ARG A 109 7.03 -1.33 -7.97
C ARG A 109 7.58 0.09 -8.02
N VAL A 110 8.64 0.39 -7.27
CA VAL A 110 9.24 1.73 -7.19
C VAL A 110 9.65 2.23 -8.58
N LEU A 111 10.21 1.35 -9.42
CA LEU A 111 10.53 1.68 -10.81
C LEU A 111 9.28 2.01 -11.64
N THR A 112 8.20 1.24 -11.46
CA THR A 112 6.92 1.50 -12.14
C THR A 112 6.33 2.83 -11.70
N ASP A 113 6.32 3.10 -10.39
CA ASP A 113 5.79 4.34 -9.81
C ASP A 113 6.61 5.56 -10.30
N ALA A 114 7.95 5.43 -10.35
CA ALA A 114 8.82 6.47 -10.90
C ALA A 114 8.60 6.71 -12.40
N HIS A 115 8.37 5.65 -13.19
CA HIS A 115 8.05 5.77 -14.61
C HIS A 115 6.69 6.47 -14.83
N GLN A 116 5.69 6.11 -14.02
CA GLN A 116 4.38 6.74 -14.05
C GLN A 116 4.48 8.23 -13.69
N ALA A 117 5.21 8.57 -12.61
CA ALA A 117 5.43 9.95 -12.21
C ALA A 117 6.11 10.77 -13.33
N ARG A 118 7.15 10.23 -13.98
CA ARG A 118 7.79 10.89 -15.14
C ARG A 118 6.83 11.13 -16.29
N THR A 119 5.97 10.15 -16.57
CA THR A 119 4.95 10.27 -17.62
C THR A 119 3.93 11.37 -17.29
N ASP A 120 3.51 11.44 -16.04
CA ASP A 120 2.55 12.45 -15.60
C ASP A 120 3.16 13.85 -15.54
N MET A 121 4.43 13.99 -15.14
CA MET A 121 5.18 15.24 -15.26
C MET A 121 5.30 15.69 -16.72
N ALA A 122 5.63 14.78 -17.65
CA ALA A 122 5.70 15.12 -19.08
C ALA A 122 4.34 15.54 -19.65
N ARG A 123 3.24 14.92 -19.19
CA ARG A 123 1.88 15.35 -19.54
C ARG A 123 1.56 16.73 -18.97
N ALA A 124 1.89 16.99 -17.71
CA ALA A 124 1.68 18.27 -17.06
C ALA A 124 2.42 19.40 -17.80
N ARG A 125 3.69 19.19 -18.11
CA ARG A 125 4.51 20.14 -18.89
C ARG A 125 3.91 20.44 -20.26
N ARG A 126 3.46 19.43 -21.01
CA ARG A 126 2.80 19.67 -22.31
C ARG A 126 1.49 20.45 -22.17
N ARG A 127 0.74 20.27 -21.07
CA ARG A 127 -0.46 21.07 -20.80
C ARG A 127 -0.11 22.52 -20.50
N GLU A 128 0.94 22.73 -19.70
CA GLU A 128 1.48 24.06 -19.39
C GLU A 128 1.96 24.79 -20.65
N GLU A 129 2.79 24.15 -21.48
CA GLU A 129 3.28 24.71 -22.75
C GLU A 129 2.12 25.12 -23.68
N ARG A 130 1.08 24.27 -23.77
CA ARG A 130 -0.14 24.60 -24.53
C ARG A 130 -0.89 25.78 -23.91
N ALA A 131 -1.04 25.82 -22.59
CA ALA A 131 -1.72 26.91 -21.91
C ALA A 131 -0.99 28.24 -22.12
N LEU A 132 0.35 28.24 -22.03
CA LEU A 132 1.18 29.42 -22.28
C LEU A 132 1.10 29.88 -23.75
N ALA A 133 1.09 28.94 -24.70
CA ALA A 133 0.90 29.27 -26.11
C ALA A 133 -0.46 29.97 -26.33
N VAL A 134 -1.54 29.43 -25.76
CA VAL A 134 -2.88 30.06 -25.84
C VAL A 134 -2.90 31.45 -25.20
N ILE A 135 -2.28 31.62 -24.02
CA ILE A 135 -2.19 32.91 -23.34
C ILE A 135 -1.45 33.93 -24.21
N SER A 136 -0.32 33.51 -24.82
CA SER A 136 0.47 34.32 -25.74
C SER A 136 -0.32 34.70 -27.00
N ASP A 137 -1.02 33.75 -27.62
CA ASP A 137 -1.85 33.97 -28.81
C ASP A 137 -2.99 34.97 -28.54
N LEU A 138 -3.53 34.94 -27.32
CA LEU A 138 -4.54 35.90 -26.86
C LEU A 138 -3.94 37.27 -26.46
N GLY A 139 -2.62 37.43 -26.50
CA GLY A 139 -1.92 38.66 -26.10
C GLY A 139 -2.10 39.00 -24.63
N LEU A 140 -2.44 38.01 -23.79
CA LEU A 140 -2.66 38.21 -22.36
C LEU A 140 -1.38 37.89 -21.60
N ASN A 141 -1.12 38.64 -20.54
CA ASN A 141 -0.14 38.23 -19.52
C ASN A 141 -0.87 37.56 -18.34
N GLU A 142 -0.13 36.83 -17.52
CA GLU A 142 -0.68 36.05 -16.41
C GLU A 142 -1.46 36.91 -15.41
N SER A 143 -1.00 38.13 -15.14
CA SER A 143 -1.67 39.07 -14.25
C SER A 143 -3.02 39.51 -14.81
N ARG A 144 -3.11 39.83 -16.10
CA ARG A 144 -4.36 40.20 -16.76
C ARG A 144 -5.33 39.03 -16.85
N ALA A 145 -4.84 37.82 -17.15
CA ALA A 145 -5.68 36.62 -17.15
C ALA A 145 -6.26 36.31 -15.76
N THR A 146 -5.45 36.49 -14.71
CA THR A 146 -5.89 36.33 -13.31
C THR A 146 -6.91 37.38 -12.91
N GLU A 147 -6.70 38.64 -13.30
CA GLU A 147 -7.63 39.74 -13.05
C GLU A 147 -8.99 39.47 -13.73
N VAL A 148 -8.99 39.11 -15.01
CA VAL A 148 -10.21 38.77 -15.77
C VAL A 148 -10.94 37.58 -15.14
N ARG A 149 -10.21 36.53 -14.74
CA ARG A 149 -10.80 35.38 -14.02
C ARG A 149 -11.48 35.82 -12.72
N ASN A 150 -10.81 36.64 -11.92
CA ASN A 150 -11.35 37.10 -10.63
C ASN A 150 -12.59 37.99 -10.84
N GLN A 151 -12.60 38.85 -11.86
CA GLN A 151 -13.77 39.65 -12.24
C GLN A 151 -14.95 38.78 -12.69
N LEU A 152 -14.71 37.75 -13.50
CA LEU A 152 -15.74 36.80 -13.93
C LEU A 152 -16.32 36.01 -12.75
N VAL A 153 -15.47 35.53 -11.84
CA VAL A 153 -15.90 34.80 -10.63
C VAL A 153 -16.73 35.71 -9.70
N ALA A 154 -16.31 36.96 -9.51
CA ALA A 154 -17.07 37.93 -8.72
C ALA A 154 -18.45 38.22 -9.34
N ARG A 155 -18.51 38.36 -10.67
CA ARG A 155 -19.75 38.61 -11.42
C ARG A 155 -20.71 37.41 -11.41
N ALA A 156 -20.19 36.19 -11.50
CA ALA A 156 -20.98 34.97 -11.39
C ALA A 156 -21.59 34.78 -9.99
N ARG A 157 -20.93 35.29 -8.95
CA ARG A 157 -21.45 35.26 -7.56
C ARG A 157 -22.54 36.30 -7.31
N THR A 158 -22.49 37.45 -7.98
CA THR A 158 -23.49 38.50 -7.84
C THR A 158 -24.70 38.31 -8.76
N HIS A 159 -24.55 37.61 -9.90
CA HIS A 159 -25.64 37.25 -10.81
C HIS A 159 -25.56 35.77 -11.25
N PRO A 160 -26.09 34.83 -10.43
CA PRO A 160 -25.96 33.39 -10.71
C PRO A 160 -26.76 32.89 -11.92
N TYR A 161 -27.57 33.73 -12.58
CA TYR A 161 -28.45 33.35 -13.69
C TYR A 161 -28.50 34.39 -14.84
N GLY A 162 -27.37 34.84 -15.36
CA GLY A 162 -27.35 35.81 -16.48
C GLY A 162 -26.31 35.51 -17.54
N LEU A 163 -26.76 34.92 -18.67
CA LEU A 163 -26.22 35.20 -20.00
C LEU A 163 -26.78 36.53 -20.48
#